data_AF-A0A7R9GLV2-F1
#
_entry.id   AF-A0A7R9GLV2-F1
#
_cell.length_a   1.000
_cell.length_b   1.000
_cell.length_c   1.000
_cell.angle_alpha   90.00
_cell.angle_beta   90.00
_cell.angle_gamma   90.00
#
_symmetry.space_group_name_H-M   'P 1'
#
loop_
_entity.id
_entity.type
_entity.pdbx_description
1 polymer ?
#
loop_
_entity_poly.entity_id
_entity_poly.type
_entity_poly.pdbx_seq_one_letter_code
_entity_poly.pdbx_strand_id
1 'polypeptide(L)'
;MRTLSWLATRRVLLATAKPRHAAGSGLMCPTATRSVVTSASMKMAAGVRKERDTFGELEVPADKLYGAQTMRSMINFPIGGKKERMPLPVIQAFGILKKACAEVNKDYGLDPKVADAISAACDELISGKLYEDHFPLVIWQTGSGTQSNMNCNEVISNRAIQMMGGELGSKNPVHPNDHVNKSQSSNDTFPTAMHIAVAVEIRDVLLPGV
;
A
#
# COMPACT_ATOMS: atom_id res chain seq x y z
N MET A 1 -12.31 -21.48 -23.87
CA MET A 1 -10.84 -21.65 -23.93
C MET A 1 -10.23 -20.51 -24.71
N ARG A 2 -9.66 -19.51 -24.01
CA ARG A 2 -8.85 -18.45 -24.62
C ARG A 2 -7.62 -18.29 -23.74
N THR A 3 -6.46 -18.55 -24.31
CA THR A 3 -5.14 -18.53 -23.66
C THR A 3 -4.62 -17.10 -23.57
N LEU A 4 -4.32 -16.65 -22.35
CA LEU A 4 -3.61 -15.40 -22.07
C LEU A 4 -2.11 -15.65 -22.27
N SER A 5 -1.51 -14.98 -23.25
CA SER A 5 -0.06 -14.94 -23.47
C SER A 5 0.47 -13.60 -22.95
N TRP A 6 1.28 -13.67 -21.89
CA TRP A 6 2.07 -12.53 -21.38
C TRP A 6 3.54 -12.82 -21.69
N LEU A 7 4.13 -12.12 -22.66
CA LEU A 7 5.56 -12.16 -22.95
C LEU A 7 6.21 -10.87 -22.48
N ALA A 8 7.00 -11.01 -21.41
CA ALA A 8 7.91 -10.02 -20.88
C ALA A 8 9.03 -9.73 -21.89
N THR A 9 9.33 -8.46 -22.13
CA THR A 9 10.57 -8.06 -22.81
C THR A 9 11.26 -6.97 -22.00
N ARG A 10 12.19 -7.37 -21.10
CA ARG A 10 13.14 -6.45 -20.47
C ARG A 10 14.39 -6.39 -21.35
N ARG A 11 14.67 -5.22 -21.93
CA ARG A 11 15.87 -4.94 -22.72
C ARG A 11 16.96 -4.42 -21.79
N VAL A 12 18.04 -5.19 -21.65
CA VAL A 12 19.26 -4.83 -20.93
C VAL A 12 20.08 -3.88 -21.81
N LEU A 13 20.43 -2.70 -21.28
CA LEU A 13 21.36 -1.75 -21.91
C LEU A 13 22.71 -1.88 -21.21
N LEU A 14 23.72 -2.37 -21.93
CA LEU A 14 25.13 -2.34 -21.54
C LEU A 14 25.66 -0.90 -21.67
N ALA A 15 26.28 -0.39 -20.61
CA ALA A 15 27.12 0.82 -20.66
C ALA A 15 28.60 0.42 -20.57
N THR A 16 29.37 0.86 -21.57
CA THR A 16 30.80 0.64 -21.77
C THR A 16 31.66 1.57 -20.90
N ALA A 17 32.79 1.07 -20.39
CA ALA A 17 33.72 1.78 -19.50
C ALA A 17 35.05 2.17 -20.20
N LYS A 18 35.60 3.36 -19.88
CA LYS A 18 37.02 3.77 -19.65
C LYS A 18 37.29 5.26 -19.95
N PRO A 19 38.45 5.87 -19.60
CA PRO A 19 39.49 5.52 -18.62
C PRO A 19 39.93 6.69 -17.69
N ARG A 20 40.90 6.40 -16.80
CA ARG A 20 41.56 7.27 -15.80
C ARG A 20 42.77 8.05 -16.36
N HIS A 21 43.10 9.19 -15.75
CA HIS A 21 44.44 9.79 -15.50
C HIS A 21 44.24 11.06 -14.64
N ALA A 22 45.15 11.63 -13.84
CA ALA A 22 46.42 11.27 -13.19
C ALA A 22 46.66 12.36 -12.10
N ALA A 23 47.66 12.14 -11.23
CA ALA A 23 47.96 12.91 -10.03
C ALA A 23 48.46 14.36 -10.25
N GLY A 24 48.30 15.20 -9.23
CA GLY A 24 48.93 16.52 -9.11
C GLY A 24 48.92 17.04 -7.66
N SER A 25 50.10 17.25 -7.12
CA SER A 25 50.49 17.72 -5.78
C SER A 25 50.20 19.21 -5.52
N GLY A 26 49.96 19.61 -4.27
CA GLY A 26 50.09 21.01 -3.87
C GLY A 26 49.46 21.36 -2.51
N LEU A 27 50.28 21.91 -1.63
CA LEU A 27 50.05 22.29 -0.23
C LEU A 27 48.97 23.37 0.03
N MET A 28 48.57 23.39 1.31
CA MET A 28 48.13 24.51 2.17
C MET A 28 46.62 24.71 2.39
N CYS A 29 46.29 24.49 3.65
CA CYS A 29 45.05 24.76 4.36
C CYS A 29 44.88 26.27 4.60
N PRO A 30 43.66 26.80 4.45
CA PRO A 30 43.16 27.79 5.38
C PRO A 30 41.87 27.29 6.04
N THR A 31 41.88 27.38 7.37
CA THR A 31 40.72 27.21 8.25
C THR A 31 39.56 28.09 7.83
N ALA A 32 38.51 27.47 7.28
CA ALA A 32 37.20 28.07 7.12
C ALA A 32 36.18 27.19 7.85
N THR A 33 35.55 27.76 8.88
CA THR A 33 34.47 27.15 9.66
C THR A 33 33.31 26.84 8.73
N ARG A 34 33.26 25.60 8.23
CA ARG A 34 32.19 25.14 7.35
C ARG A 34 30.96 24.89 8.22
N SER A 35 30.07 25.87 8.30
CA SER A 35 28.72 25.68 8.80
C SER A 35 28.07 24.57 7.98
N VAL A 36 27.98 23.38 8.56
CA VAL A 36 27.18 22.29 8.02
C VAL A 36 25.74 22.69 8.29
N VAL A 37 25.16 23.43 7.35
CA VAL A 37 23.71 23.55 7.28
C VAL A 37 23.23 22.17 6.86
N THR A 38 22.95 21.32 7.84
CA THR A 38 22.13 20.12 7.63
C THR A 38 20.79 20.62 7.12
N SER A 39 20.59 20.58 5.81
CA SER A 39 19.26 20.65 5.21
C SER A 39 18.54 19.35 5.58
N ALA A 40 18.11 19.26 6.83
CA ALA A 40 17.09 18.32 7.23
C ALA A 40 15.86 18.70 6.42
N SER A 41 15.56 17.89 5.41
CA SER A 41 14.35 17.97 4.61
C SER A 41 13.16 18.11 5.55
N MET A 42 12.55 19.30 5.59
CA MET A 42 11.25 19.51 6.22
C MET A 42 10.27 18.58 5.51
N LYS A 43 9.94 17.45 6.14
CA LYS A 43 8.64 16.82 5.87
C LYS A 43 7.62 17.88 6.25
N MET A 44 7.03 18.52 5.25
CA MET A 44 5.90 19.41 5.43
C MET A 44 4.92 18.74 6.39
N ALA A 45 4.49 19.46 7.43
CA ALA A 45 3.46 18.99 8.32
C ALA A 45 2.22 18.69 7.46
N ALA A 46 2.00 17.42 7.14
CA ALA A 46 0.79 17.00 6.48
C ALA A 46 -0.34 17.41 7.43
N GLY A 47 -1.26 18.24 6.93
CA GLY A 47 -2.43 18.63 7.70
C GLY A 47 -3.19 17.38 8.18
N VAL A 48 -4.13 17.55 9.11
CA VAL A 48 -5.03 16.47 9.50
C VAL A 48 -6.35 16.61 8.75
N ARG A 49 -6.95 15.48 8.39
CA ARG A 49 -8.36 15.41 7.98
C ARG A 49 -9.16 14.73 9.08
N LYS A 50 -10.40 15.16 9.26
CA LYS A 50 -11.33 14.48 10.17
C LYS A 50 -12.04 13.38 9.42
N GLU A 51 -11.94 12.16 9.91
CA GLU A 51 -12.77 11.05 9.46
C GLU A 51 -13.69 10.58 10.57
N ARG A 52 -14.87 10.11 10.18
CA ARG A 52 -15.86 9.54 11.10
C ARG A 52 -16.00 8.04 10.89
N ASP A 53 -15.96 7.30 11.99
CA ASP A 53 -16.41 5.92 12.09
C ASP A 53 -17.63 5.82 13.01
N THR A 54 -18.05 4.60 13.38
CA THR A 54 -19.19 4.37 14.27
C THR A 54 -18.92 4.80 15.72
N PHE A 55 -17.65 4.90 16.12
CA PHE A 55 -17.23 5.32 17.47
C PHE A 55 -17.03 6.83 17.58
N GLY A 56 -16.98 7.56 16.47
CA GLY A 56 -16.93 9.02 16.45
C GLY A 56 -15.98 9.58 15.41
N GLU A 57 -15.62 10.85 15.57
CA GLU A 57 -14.63 11.52 14.75
C GLU A 57 -13.21 11.19 15.23
N LEU A 58 -12.27 11.10 14.29
CA LEU A 58 -10.86 10.88 14.53
C LEU A 58 -10.03 11.65 13.52
N GLU A 59 -8.90 12.21 13.98
CA GLU A 59 -7.96 12.90 13.12
C GLU A 59 -7.03 11.90 12.43
N VAL A 60 -6.94 12.01 11.10
CA VAL A 60 -6.11 11.16 10.24
C VAL A 60 -5.17 12.07 9.45
N PRO A 61 -3.87 11.74 9.28
CA PRO A 61 -2.97 12.55 8.47
C PRO A 61 -3.47 12.68 7.02
N ALA A 62 -3.55 13.90 6.48
CA ALA A 62 -4.15 14.22 5.19
C ALA A 62 -3.42 13.60 4.00
N ASP A 63 -2.14 13.25 4.15
CA ASP A 63 -1.32 12.59 3.13
C ASP A 63 -1.51 11.06 3.09
N LYS A 64 -2.28 10.48 4.02
CA LYS A 64 -2.42 9.03 4.17
C LYS A 64 -3.74 8.51 3.64
N LEU A 65 -3.68 7.42 2.87
CA LEU A 65 -4.86 6.79 2.27
C LEU A 65 -5.68 5.92 3.23
N TYR A 66 -5.11 5.47 4.35
CA TYR A 66 -5.89 4.76 5.38
C TYR A 66 -6.81 5.72 6.13
N GLY A 67 -7.86 5.20 6.76
CA GLY A 67 -8.92 6.01 7.38
C GLY A 67 -9.00 5.88 8.90
N ALA A 68 -10.17 6.22 9.43
CA ALA A 68 -10.44 6.25 10.87
C ALA A 68 -10.25 4.88 11.56
N GLN A 69 -10.65 3.76 10.94
CA GLN A 69 -10.55 2.45 11.59
C GLN A 69 -9.09 2.00 11.70
N THR A 70 -8.29 2.26 10.67
CA THR A 70 -6.84 2.01 10.72
C THR A 70 -6.17 2.85 11.81
N MET A 71 -6.49 4.15 11.88
CA MET A 71 -5.94 5.02 12.92
C MET A 71 -6.33 4.57 14.33
N ARG A 72 -7.59 4.17 14.54
CA ARG A 72 -8.04 3.63 15.82
C ARG A 72 -7.31 2.34 16.17
N SER A 73 -7.08 1.46 15.19
CA SER A 73 -6.29 0.24 15.40
C SER A 73 -4.85 0.53 15.80
N MET A 74 -4.22 1.56 15.25
CA MET A 74 -2.86 1.96 15.66
C MET A 74 -2.81 2.40 17.13
N ILE A 75 -3.86 3.09 17.60
CA ILE A 75 -3.98 3.52 19.01
C ILE A 75 -4.24 2.31 19.92
N ASN A 76 -5.07 1.37 19.49
CA ASN A 76 -5.49 0.22 20.31
C ASN A 76 -4.42 -0.88 20.40
N PHE A 77 -3.58 -1.03 19.38
CA PHE A 77 -2.56 -2.08 19.32
C PHE A 77 -1.14 -1.51 19.14
N PRO A 78 -0.61 -0.76 20.14
CA PRO A 78 0.74 -0.19 20.09
C PRO A 78 1.79 -1.25 20.46
N ILE A 79 1.72 -2.44 19.86
CA ILE A 79 2.57 -3.60 20.18
C ILE A 79 3.46 -3.91 18.99
N GLY A 80 4.77 -3.78 19.17
CA GLY A 80 5.78 -4.06 18.16
C GLY A 80 6.28 -2.81 17.42
N GLY A 81 6.98 -3.03 16.30
CA GLY A 81 7.60 -1.96 15.52
C GLY A 81 7.46 -2.11 14.00
N LYS A 82 8.20 -1.28 13.23
CA LYS A 82 8.18 -1.31 11.75
C LYS A 82 8.47 -2.71 11.17
N LYS A 83 9.30 -3.51 11.84
CA LYS A 83 9.66 -4.88 11.42
C LYS A 83 8.53 -5.89 11.63
N GLU A 84 7.55 -5.59 12.48
CA GLU A 84 6.42 -6.46 12.83
C GLU A 84 5.11 -5.94 12.22
N ARG A 85 5.20 -5.13 11.17
CA ARG A 85 4.05 -4.76 10.35
C ARG A 85 3.51 -5.97 9.61
N MET A 86 2.25 -5.91 9.21
CA MET A 86 1.67 -6.91 8.29
C MET A 86 2.59 -7.11 7.08
N PRO A 87 3.06 -8.34 6.79
CA PRO A 87 4.01 -8.58 5.71
C PRO A 87 3.48 -8.10 4.35
N LEU A 88 4.37 -7.54 3.52
CA LEU A 88 4.03 -7.10 2.16
C LEU A 88 3.30 -8.17 1.33
N PRO A 89 3.70 -9.46 1.34
CA PRO A 89 2.98 -10.50 0.59
C PRO A 89 1.50 -10.64 0.99
N VAL A 90 1.18 -10.44 2.27
CA VAL A 90 -0.22 -10.45 2.75
C VAL A 90 -0.99 -9.25 2.22
N ILE A 91 -0.38 -8.07 2.20
CA ILE A 91 -1.00 -6.86 1.65
C ILE A 91 -1.21 -6.98 0.13
N GLN A 92 -0.24 -7.53 -0.60
CA GLN A 92 -0.39 -7.80 -2.04
C GLN A 92 -1.49 -8.84 -2.30
N ALA A 93 -1.57 -9.90 -1.48
CA ALA A 93 -2.63 -10.89 -1.56
C ALA A 93 -4.02 -10.29 -1.31
N PHE A 94 -4.15 -9.33 -0.39
CA PHE A 94 -5.37 -8.54 -0.26
C PHE A 94 -5.70 -7.77 -1.53
N GLY A 95 -4.71 -7.17 -2.20
CA GLY A 95 -4.92 -6.52 -3.50
C GLY A 95 -5.48 -7.47 -4.56
N ILE A 96 -4.91 -8.69 -4.67
CA ILE A 96 -5.40 -9.72 -5.60
C ILE A 96 -6.85 -10.09 -5.26
N LEU A 97 -7.13 -10.36 -3.98
CA LEU A 97 -8.46 -10.74 -3.50
C LEU A 97 -9.48 -9.65 -3.80
N LYS A 98 -9.21 -8.40 -3.39
CA LYS A 98 -10.14 -7.27 -3.54
C LYS A 98 -10.40 -6.94 -5.01
N LYS A 99 -9.40 -7.09 -5.87
CA LYS A 99 -9.57 -6.97 -7.33
C LYS A 99 -10.54 -8.01 -7.86
N ALA A 100 -10.32 -9.29 -7.53
CA ALA A 100 -11.21 -10.37 -7.97
C ALA A 100 -12.65 -10.15 -7.49
N CYS A 101 -12.84 -9.72 -6.25
CA CYS A 101 -14.16 -9.38 -5.73
C CYS A 101 -14.81 -8.19 -6.45
N ALA A 102 -14.05 -7.14 -6.81
CA ALA A 102 -14.56 -6.00 -7.55
C ALA A 102 -14.99 -6.39 -8.97
N GLU A 103 -14.19 -7.20 -9.65
CA GLU A 103 -14.49 -7.72 -11.00
C GLU A 103 -15.76 -8.59 -10.99
N VAL A 104 -15.90 -9.51 -10.02
CA VAL A 104 -17.13 -10.31 -9.90
C VAL A 104 -18.31 -9.43 -9.53
N ASN A 105 -18.19 -8.53 -8.55
CA ASN A 105 -19.30 -7.67 -8.16
C ASN A 105 -19.76 -6.73 -9.29
N LYS A 106 -18.89 -6.37 -10.24
CA LYS A 106 -19.25 -5.62 -11.46
C LYS A 106 -20.32 -6.36 -12.27
N ASP A 107 -20.17 -7.67 -12.41
CA ASP A 107 -21.12 -8.52 -13.14
C ASP A 107 -22.46 -8.68 -12.39
N TYR A 108 -22.44 -8.47 -11.07
CA TYR A 108 -23.61 -8.59 -10.18
C TYR A 108 -24.15 -7.25 -9.65
N GLY A 109 -23.86 -6.14 -10.35
CA GLY A 109 -24.55 -4.86 -10.13
C GLY A 109 -23.79 -3.79 -9.34
N LEU A 110 -22.48 -3.96 -9.11
CA LEU A 110 -21.62 -2.84 -8.73
C LEU A 110 -21.42 -1.91 -9.93
N ASP A 111 -21.47 -0.59 -9.71
CA ASP A 111 -21.25 0.40 -10.76
C ASP A 111 -19.91 0.13 -11.49
N PRO A 112 -19.92 -0.03 -12.84
CA PRO A 112 -18.71 -0.33 -13.61
C PRO A 112 -17.55 0.63 -13.39
N LYS A 113 -17.81 1.94 -13.25
CA LYS A 113 -16.76 2.94 -13.02
C LYS A 113 -16.15 2.80 -11.63
N VAL A 114 -16.98 2.51 -10.63
CA VAL A 114 -16.50 2.23 -9.26
C VAL A 114 -15.68 0.94 -9.25
N ALA A 115 -16.17 -0.13 -9.88
CA ALA A 115 -15.44 -1.40 -9.99
C ALA A 115 -14.09 -1.23 -10.69
N ASP A 116 -14.05 -0.51 -11.81
CA ASP A 116 -12.83 -0.26 -12.58
C ASP A 116 -11.82 0.58 -11.79
N ALA A 117 -12.28 1.59 -11.05
CA ALA A 117 -11.43 2.39 -10.17
C ALA A 117 -10.87 1.57 -8.99
N ILE A 118 -11.68 0.69 -8.40
CA ILE A 118 -11.23 -0.25 -7.35
C ILE A 118 -10.18 -1.20 -7.93
N SER A 119 -10.42 -1.80 -9.09
CA SER A 119 -9.46 -2.70 -9.74
C SER A 119 -8.13 -2.02 -10.04
N ALA A 120 -8.15 -0.76 -10.52
CA ALA A 120 -6.94 0.02 -10.75
C ALA A 120 -6.19 0.36 -9.44
N ALA A 121 -6.91 0.70 -8.37
CA ALA A 121 -6.32 0.90 -7.05
C ALA A 121 -5.70 -0.39 -6.47
N CYS A 122 -6.34 -1.54 -6.69
CA CYS A 122 -5.81 -2.85 -6.33
C CYS A 122 -4.52 -3.16 -7.10
N ASP A 123 -4.40 -2.78 -8.37
CA ASP A 123 -3.16 -2.99 -9.13
C ASP A 123 -1.97 -2.21 -8.53
N GLU A 124 -2.20 -0.99 -8.02
CA GLU A 124 -1.18 -0.26 -7.27
C GLU A 124 -0.82 -0.94 -5.95
N LEU A 125 -1.80 -1.50 -5.25
CA LEU A 125 -1.58 -2.26 -4.02
C LEU A 125 -0.75 -3.53 -4.27
N ILE A 126 -1.10 -4.29 -5.32
CA ILE A 126 -0.37 -5.49 -5.75
C ILE A 126 1.07 -5.14 -6.15
N SER A 127 1.29 -3.98 -6.76
CA SER A 127 2.65 -3.54 -7.12
C SER A 127 3.54 -3.18 -5.92
N GLY A 128 2.97 -3.08 -4.71
CA GLY A 128 3.68 -2.73 -3.48
C GLY A 128 3.94 -1.24 -3.28
N LYS A 129 3.54 -0.37 -4.23
CA LYS A 129 3.78 1.09 -4.18
C LYS A 129 3.15 1.77 -2.95
N LEU A 130 2.03 1.24 -2.47
CA LEU A 130 1.27 1.84 -1.36
C LEU A 130 1.72 1.36 0.03
N TYR A 131 2.60 0.36 0.09
CA TYR A 131 2.87 -0.38 1.32
C TYR A 131 3.50 0.47 2.44
N GLU A 132 4.66 1.08 2.16
CA GLU A 132 5.49 1.75 3.18
C GLU A 132 4.75 2.86 3.94
N ASP A 133 3.91 3.60 3.21
CA ASP A 133 3.25 4.79 3.70
C ASP A 133 1.84 4.55 4.22
N HIS A 134 1.13 3.54 3.74
CA HIS A 134 -0.31 3.39 4.00
C HIS A 134 -0.72 2.13 4.75
N PHE A 135 0.24 1.27 5.12
CA PHE A 135 -0.02 0.05 5.90
C PHE A 135 0.79 0.05 7.20
N PRO A 136 0.37 0.84 8.20
CA PRO A 136 1.12 0.99 9.45
C PRO A 136 0.85 -0.14 10.46
N LEU A 137 -0.17 -0.97 10.24
CA LEU A 137 -0.65 -1.93 11.23
C LEU A 137 0.33 -3.09 11.47
N VAL A 138 0.40 -3.48 12.74
CA VAL A 138 1.24 -4.57 13.24
C VAL A 138 0.54 -5.93 13.15
N ILE A 139 1.33 -7.00 13.19
CA ILE A 139 0.85 -8.39 13.27
C ILE A 139 0.04 -8.66 14.53
N TRP A 140 0.35 -7.95 15.61
CA TRP A 140 -0.25 -8.10 16.94
C TRP A 140 -1.56 -7.31 17.08
N GLN A 141 -2.56 -7.68 16.29
CA GLN A 141 -3.92 -7.13 16.30
C GLN A 141 -4.93 -8.25 16.66
N THR A 142 -6.24 -8.02 16.49
CA THR A 142 -7.23 -9.10 16.63
C THR A 142 -6.92 -10.28 15.70
N GLY A 143 -7.15 -11.50 16.20
CA GLY A 143 -6.86 -12.74 15.50
C GLY A 143 -7.69 -12.98 14.23
N SER A 144 -8.82 -12.27 14.06
CA SER A 144 -9.64 -12.35 12.84
C SER A 144 -9.07 -11.53 11.67
N GLY A 145 -8.08 -10.67 11.92
CA GLY A 145 -7.48 -9.82 10.89
C GLY A 145 -8.39 -8.71 10.36
N THR A 146 -9.47 -8.38 11.07
CA THR A 146 -10.45 -7.35 10.67
C THR A 146 -9.81 -6.00 10.36
N GLN A 147 -8.73 -5.65 11.05
CA GLN A 147 -8.10 -4.33 11.04
C GLN A 147 -7.22 -4.22 9.81
N SER A 148 -6.52 -5.28 9.42
CA SER A 148 -5.84 -5.34 8.12
C SER A 148 -6.81 -5.37 6.95
N ASN A 149 -7.95 -6.08 7.06
CA ASN A 149 -8.98 -6.04 6.02
C ASN A 149 -9.50 -4.61 5.85
N MET A 150 -9.83 -3.91 6.96
CA MET A 150 -10.28 -2.53 6.91
C MET A 150 -9.22 -1.55 6.44
N ASN A 151 -7.95 -1.76 6.80
CA ASN A 151 -6.85 -0.95 6.27
C ASN A 151 -6.76 -1.07 4.75
N CYS A 152 -6.87 -2.28 4.19
CA CYS A 152 -6.93 -2.48 2.75
C CYS A 152 -8.16 -1.78 2.15
N ASN A 153 -9.34 -1.96 2.76
CA ASN A 153 -10.57 -1.34 2.29
C ASN A 153 -10.47 0.19 2.23
N GLU A 154 -9.98 0.83 3.30
CA GLU A 154 -9.82 2.29 3.39
C GLU A 154 -8.82 2.80 2.35
N VAL A 155 -7.65 2.16 2.24
CA VAL A 155 -6.61 2.57 1.28
C VAL A 155 -7.10 2.44 -0.16
N ILE A 156 -7.70 1.31 -0.52
CA ILE A 156 -8.23 1.06 -1.88
C ILE A 156 -9.35 2.05 -2.18
N SER A 157 -10.28 2.26 -1.24
CA SER A 157 -11.41 3.18 -1.39
C SER A 157 -10.92 4.60 -1.66
N ASN A 158 -10.01 5.10 -0.83
CA ASN A 158 -9.46 6.44 -0.96
C ASN A 158 -8.63 6.61 -2.23
N ARG A 159 -7.87 5.58 -2.62
CA ARG A 159 -7.12 5.62 -3.87
C ARG A 159 -8.03 5.65 -5.09
N ALA A 160 -9.09 4.85 -5.09
CA ALA A 160 -10.09 4.86 -6.14
C ALA A 160 -10.81 6.21 -6.22
N ILE A 161 -11.16 6.83 -5.07
CA ILE A 161 -11.71 8.19 -5.05
C ILE A 161 -10.77 9.20 -5.70
N GLN A 162 -9.47 9.17 -5.38
CA GLN A 162 -8.49 10.05 -6.02
C GLN A 162 -8.41 9.85 -7.53
N MET A 163 -8.43 8.60 -8.00
CA MET A 163 -8.43 8.29 -9.44
C MET A 163 -9.70 8.81 -10.15
N MET A 164 -10.80 8.93 -9.41
CA MET A 164 -12.06 9.49 -9.90
C MET A 164 -12.17 11.02 -9.68
N GLY A 165 -11.14 11.67 -9.15
CA GLY A 165 -11.12 13.11 -8.90
C GLY A 165 -11.95 13.57 -7.69
N GLY A 166 -12.31 12.66 -6.79
CA GLY A 166 -13.06 12.98 -5.57
C GLY A 166 -12.17 13.37 -4.39
N GLU A 167 -12.81 13.69 -3.27
CA GLU A 167 -12.14 14.14 -2.05
C GLU A 167 -11.77 12.97 -1.12
N LEU A 168 -10.52 12.96 -0.65
CA LEU A 168 -10.00 11.93 0.26
C LEU A 168 -10.81 11.87 1.58
N GLY A 169 -11.19 10.68 2.02
CA GLY A 169 -11.94 10.48 3.27
C GLY A 169 -13.45 10.74 3.16
N SER A 170 -13.93 11.25 2.02
CA SER A 170 -15.36 11.48 1.77
C SER A 170 -16.21 10.20 1.72
N LYS A 171 -15.55 9.06 1.45
CA LYS A 171 -16.20 7.75 1.19
C LYS A 171 -17.19 7.78 0.02
N ASN A 172 -17.03 8.74 -0.90
CA ASN A 172 -17.88 8.96 -2.07
C ASN A 172 -16.97 9.32 -3.27
N PRO A 173 -17.09 8.67 -4.44
CA PRO A 173 -18.06 7.64 -4.84
C PRO A 173 -17.74 6.22 -4.36
N VAL A 174 -16.58 5.99 -3.75
CA VAL A 174 -16.18 4.66 -3.30
C VAL A 174 -16.25 4.58 -1.78
N HIS A 175 -17.08 3.68 -1.25
CA HIS A 175 -17.22 3.47 0.18
C HIS A 175 -16.44 2.19 0.59
N PRO A 176 -15.65 2.21 1.67
CA PRO A 176 -14.78 1.09 2.03
C PRO A 176 -15.56 -0.18 2.36
N ASN A 177 -16.76 -0.08 2.94
CA ASN A 177 -17.59 -1.26 3.24
C ASN A 177 -18.52 -1.61 2.08
N ASP A 178 -19.39 -0.69 1.70
CA ASP A 178 -20.47 -0.89 0.71
C ASP A 178 -19.97 -1.21 -0.71
N HIS A 179 -18.76 -0.74 -1.08
CA HIS A 179 -18.16 -0.98 -2.39
C HIS A 179 -16.94 -1.92 -2.30
N VAL A 180 -15.88 -1.54 -1.58
CA VAL A 180 -14.63 -2.33 -1.55
C VAL A 180 -14.80 -3.66 -0.81
N ASN A 181 -15.57 -3.67 0.28
CA ASN A 181 -15.89 -4.87 1.06
C ASN A 181 -17.25 -5.49 0.68
N LYS A 182 -17.81 -5.15 -0.48
CA LYS A 182 -19.10 -5.69 -0.92
C LYS A 182 -18.99 -7.22 -1.05
N SER A 183 -19.97 -7.93 -0.49
CA SER A 183 -20.06 -9.40 -0.53
C SER A 183 -18.93 -10.13 0.21
N GLN A 184 -18.30 -9.48 1.19
CA GLN A 184 -17.12 -9.98 1.91
C GLN A 184 -17.24 -9.75 3.42
N SER A 185 -16.53 -10.55 4.21
CA SER A 185 -16.27 -10.35 5.63
C SER A 185 -14.76 -10.49 5.93
N SER A 186 -14.28 -10.05 7.08
CA SER A 186 -12.89 -10.32 7.47
C SER A 186 -12.64 -11.82 7.68
N ASN A 187 -13.67 -12.56 8.07
CA ASN A 187 -13.58 -13.98 8.41
C ASN A 187 -13.32 -14.89 7.21
N ASP A 188 -13.72 -14.48 6.00
CA ASP A 188 -13.41 -15.16 4.74
C ASP A 188 -12.23 -14.49 4.02
N THR A 189 -12.13 -13.16 4.05
CA THR A 189 -11.08 -12.44 3.29
C THR A 189 -9.68 -12.60 3.88
N PHE A 190 -9.51 -12.51 5.19
CA PHE A 190 -8.19 -12.63 5.82
C PHE A 190 -7.56 -14.01 5.61
N PRO A 191 -8.23 -15.15 5.92
CA PRO A 191 -7.65 -16.47 5.64
C PRO A 191 -7.42 -16.73 4.14
N THR A 192 -8.27 -16.18 3.26
CA THR A 192 -8.05 -16.28 1.81
C THR A 192 -6.78 -15.53 1.40
N ALA A 193 -6.58 -14.29 1.87
CA ALA A 193 -5.37 -13.53 1.62
C ALA A 193 -4.12 -14.23 2.18
N MET A 194 -4.21 -14.86 3.36
CA MET A 194 -3.13 -15.67 3.91
C MET A 194 -2.75 -16.82 2.98
N HIS A 195 -3.73 -17.59 2.49
CA HIS A 195 -3.46 -18.72 1.60
C HIS A 195 -2.87 -18.27 0.25
N ILE A 196 -3.35 -17.16 -0.30
CA ILE A 196 -2.77 -16.56 -1.52
C ILE A 196 -1.32 -16.17 -1.28
N ALA A 197 -1.02 -15.46 -0.19
CA ALA A 197 0.34 -15.04 0.14
C ALA A 197 1.29 -16.23 0.30
N VAL A 198 0.87 -17.26 1.05
CA VAL A 198 1.67 -18.48 1.24
C VAL A 198 1.93 -19.19 -0.09
N ALA A 199 0.91 -19.36 -0.94
CA ALA A 199 1.07 -20.03 -2.22
C ALA A 199 2.03 -19.27 -3.15
N VAL A 200 1.95 -17.93 -3.17
CA VAL A 200 2.84 -17.07 -3.96
C VAL A 200 4.27 -17.16 -3.44
N GLU A 201 4.49 -17.01 -2.13
CA GLU A 201 5.83 -17.07 -1.54
C GLU A 201 6.48 -18.47 -1.70
N ILE A 202 5.69 -19.55 -1.58
CA ILE A 202 6.19 -20.90 -1.84
C ILE A 202 6.65 -21.03 -3.30
N ARG A 203 5.83 -20.59 -4.26
CA ARG A 203 6.12 -20.73 -5.69
C ARG A 203 7.28 -19.86 -6.14
N ASP A 204 7.32 -18.60 -5.68
CA ASP A 204 8.21 -17.58 -6.24
C ASP A 204 9.50 -17.40 -5.45
N VAL A 205 9.54 -17.81 -4.17
CA VAL A 205 10.72 -17.65 -3.30
C VAL A 205 11.25 -19.00 -2.82
N LEU A 206 10.41 -19.84 -2.21
CA LEU A 206 10.88 -21.08 -1.58
C LEU A 206 11.33 -22.13 -2.61
N LEU A 207 10.47 -22.51 -3.56
CA LEU A 207 10.78 -23.56 -4.53
C LEU A 207 11.98 -23.23 -5.44
N PRO A 208 12.18 -21.99 -5.90
CA PRO A 208 13.37 -21.62 -6.66
C PRO A 208 14.65 -21.53 -5.80
N GLY A 209 14.50 -21.40 -4.47
CA GLY A 209 15.60 -21.25 -3.52
C GLY A 209 16.12 -22.56 -2.93
N VAL A 210 15.51 -23.70 -3.25
CA VAL A 210 15.91 -25.05 -2.79
C VAL A 210 16.49 -25.91 -3.90
#